data_AF-A0A4Q3TQA6-F1
#
_entry.id   AF-A0A4Q3TQA6-F1
#
_cell.length_a   1.000
_cell.length_b   1.000
_cell.length_c   1.000
_cell.angle_alpha   90.00
_cell.angle_beta   90.00
_cell.angle_gamma   90.00
#
_symmetry.space_group_name_H-M   'P 1'
#
loop_
_entity.id
_entity.type
_entity.pdbx_description
1 polymer ?
#
loop_
_entity_poly.entity_id
_entity_poly.type
_entity_poly.pdbx_seq_one_letter_code
_entity_poly.pdbx_strand_id
1 'polypeptide(L)'
;MIDNSYLLGLFSGTSTSTGSTTSLASLTSARKKQPTAPWSTSSKSMPEASELVRSALGGRKIINEASQDIDVQNASGDYKKLFAMYQGLETLTQLANRASIKGVSTSELALLQKRFTAGLGEVGDYLASTTLEGVRLVQGVSSSVSKSTSGVKRDQPDYVTGPIHEGALTSEVAAFQGNVAFSISAKRGNGETLAVDVDLNDMGATPRTLDNVIKHINTE
;
A
#
# COMPACT_ATOMS: atom_id res chain seq x y z
N MET A 1 11.74 23.39 -18.44
CA MET A 1 11.05 24.35 -17.55
C MET A 1 9.71 23.72 -17.21
N ILE A 2 9.41 23.52 -15.93
CA ILE A 2 8.14 22.89 -15.49
C ILE A 2 7.06 23.97 -15.48
N ASP A 3 5.96 23.70 -16.17
CA ASP A 3 4.85 24.63 -16.37
C ASP A 3 3.91 24.59 -15.15
N ASN A 4 4.09 25.55 -14.24
CA ASN A 4 3.34 25.66 -12.98
C ASN A 4 1.91 26.21 -13.16
N SER A 5 1.49 26.46 -14.40
CA SER A 5 0.18 26.99 -14.78
C SER A 5 -0.99 26.06 -14.41
N TYR A 6 -0.77 24.75 -14.42
CA TYR A 6 -1.78 23.76 -14.02
C TYR A 6 -2.03 23.70 -12.52
N LEU A 7 -1.04 24.07 -11.71
CA LEU A 7 -1.17 24.11 -10.26
C LEU A 7 -2.00 25.33 -9.82
N LEU A 8 -1.87 26.47 -10.49
CA LEU A 8 -2.56 27.70 -10.07
C LEU A 8 -4.09 27.65 -10.24
N GLY A 9 -4.58 26.81 -11.17
CA GLY A 9 -6.01 26.56 -11.36
C GLY A 9 -6.64 25.64 -10.30
N LEU A 10 -5.83 24.85 -9.57
CA LEU A 10 -6.32 23.88 -8.59
C LEU A 10 -6.47 24.47 -7.17
N PHE A 11 -5.85 25.62 -6.88
CA PHE A 11 -5.84 26.22 -5.52
C PHE A 11 -6.56 27.57 -5.40
N SER A 12 -6.98 28.21 -6.49
CA SER A 12 -7.62 29.54 -6.46
C SER A 12 -9.16 29.48 -6.46
N GLY A 13 -9.72 28.66 -5.58
CA GLY A 13 -11.14 28.75 -5.22
C GLY A 13 -11.36 29.83 -4.17
N THR A 14 -11.49 31.09 -4.61
CA THR A 14 -12.28 32.21 -4.04
C THR A 14 -11.57 33.54 -4.34
N SER A 15 -12.03 34.24 -5.38
CA SER A 15 -11.80 35.67 -5.54
C SER A 15 -13.05 36.28 -6.17
N THR A 16 -13.83 36.94 -5.32
CA THR A 16 -14.87 37.87 -5.75
C THR A 16 -14.20 39.06 -6.45
N SER A 17 -14.26 39.10 -7.77
CA SER A 17 -13.91 40.30 -8.54
C SER A 17 -15.10 40.76 -9.37
N THR A 18 -15.75 41.82 -8.88
CA THR A 18 -16.68 42.67 -9.62
C THR A 18 -15.95 43.31 -10.81
N GLY A 19 -16.45 43.13 -12.04
CA GLY A 19 -15.95 43.87 -13.19
C GLY A 19 -16.36 43.33 -14.56
N SER A 20 -17.22 44.11 -15.22
CA SER A 20 -17.35 44.28 -16.69
C SER A 20 -18.25 43.31 -17.47
N THR A 21 -19.35 43.90 -17.93
CA THR A 21 -20.32 43.42 -18.90
C THR A 21 -19.72 43.37 -20.31
N THR A 22 -19.40 42.18 -20.80
CA THR A 22 -19.39 41.91 -22.25
C THR A 22 -19.97 40.52 -22.49
N SER A 23 -20.96 40.50 -23.37
CA SER A 23 -21.67 39.34 -23.87
C SER A 23 -20.71 38.29 -24.45
N LEU A 24 -20.53 37.19 -23.73
CA LEU A 24 -20.02 35.93 -24.28
C LEU A 24 -21.08 34.83 -24.13
N ALA A 25 -22.26 35.09 -24.70
CA ALA A 25 -23.18 34.03 -25.05
C ALA A 25 -22.53 33.21 -26.17
N SER A 26 -21.85 32.10 -25.84
CA SER A 26 -21.56 30.91 -26.69
C SER A 26 -20.46 30.00 -26.12
N LEU A 27 -20.38 29.77 -24.80
CA LEU A 27 -19.53 28.70 -24.24
C LEU A 27 -20.26 27.95 -23.11
N THR A 28 -21.49 27.51 -23.37
CA THR A 28 -22.09 26.42 -22.58
C THR A 28 -21.52 25.08 -23.04
N SER A 29 -20.19 24.93 -23.00
CA SER A 29 -19.65 23.59 -22.77
C SER A 29 -20.08 23.27 -21.35
N ALA A 30 -20.92 22.24 -21.19
CA ALA A 30 -21.36 21.80 -19.88
C ALA A 30 -20.12 21.70 -18.98
N ARG A 31 -19.92 22.67 -18.07
CA ARG A 31 -18.85 22.59 -17.09
C ARG A 31 -19.04 21.24 -16.45
N LYS A 32 -18.06 20.34 -16.60
CA LYS A 32 -18.01 19.10 -15.84
C LYS A 32 -17.95 19.54 -14.38
N LYS A 33 -19.12 19.66 -13.76
CA LYS A 33 -19.26 20.06 -12.37
C LYS A 33 -18.52 19.00 -11.57
N GLN A 34 -17.54 19.42 -10.78
CA GLN A 34 -16.87 18.48 -9.90
C GLN A 34 -17.92 17.88 -8.97
N PRO A 35 -17.91 16.55 -8.76
CA PRO A 35 -18.81 15.93 -7.82
C PRO A 35 -18.65 16.60 -6.46
N THR A 36 -19.76 17.06 -5.88
CA THR A 36 -19.72 17.68 -4.56
C THR A 36 -19.28 16.63 -3.55
N ALA A 37 -18.32 16.98 -2.71
CA ALA A 37 -17.79 16.05 -1.74
C ALA A 37 -18.87 15.70 -0.68
N PRO A 38 -18.98 14.42 -0.25
CA PRO A 38 -20.03 13.98 0.67
C PRO A 38 -19.98 14.62 2.07
N TRP A 39 -18.81 15.12 2.48
CA TRP A 39 -18.62 15.85 3.74
C TRP A 39 -18.86 17.36 3.62
N SER A 40 -19.28 17.85 2.45
CA SER A 40 -19.57 19.26 2.24
C SER A 40 -20.90 19.63 2.89
N THR A 41 -20.86 20.52 3.87
CA THR A 41 -22.06 21.08 4.52
C THR A 41 -22.89 21.96 3.57
N SER A 42 -22.35 22.33 2.40
CA SER A 42 -23.04 23.09 1.37
C SER A 42 -23.95 22.22 0.48
N SER A 43 -23.80 20.89 0.50
CA SER A 43 -24.68 19.98 -0.25
C SER A 43 -25.79 19.44 0.63
N LYS A 44 -27.04 19.70 0.23
CA LYS A 44 -28.26 19.15 0.83
C LYS A 44 -28.47 17.66 0.55
N SER A 45 -27.43 16.93 0.13
CA SER A 45 -27.53 15.56 -0.37
C SER A 45 -27.56 14.51 0.74
N MET A 46 -27.23 14.87 1.98
CA MET A 46 -27.24 13.94 3.11
C MET A 46 -28.47 14.18 4.00
N PRO A 47 -29.27 13.15 4.30
CA PRO A 47 -30.38 13.25 5.23
C PRO A 47 -29.93 13.65 6.64
N GLU A 48 -30.80 14.33 7.38
CA GLU A 48 -30.55 14.70 8.78
C GLU A 48 -30.27 13.47 9.65
N ALA A 49 -29.45 13.63 10.70
CA ALA A 49 -29.03 12.53 11.57
C ALA A 49 -30.20 11.73 12.17
N SER A 50 -31.30 12.40 12.51
CA SER A 50 -32.52 11.78 13.02
C SER A 50 -33.24 10.91 11.98
N GLU A 51 -33.21 11.30 10.71
CA GLU A 51 -33.77 10.53 9.60
C GLU A 51 -32.91 9.31 9.26
N LEU A 52 -31.58 9.43 9.38
CA LEU A 52 -30.66 8.30 9.23
C LEU A 52 -30.90 7.22 10.29
N VAL A 53 -31.06 7.63 11.56
CA VAL A 53 -31.40 6.69 12.64
C VAL A 53 -32.78 6.07 12.37
N ARG A 54 -33.78 6.87 12.04
CA ARG A 54 -35.14 6.37 11.80
C ARG A 54 -35.22 5.40 10.62
N SER A 55 -34.51 5.69 9.53
CA SER A 55 -34.46 4.83 8.35
C SER A 55 -33.71 3.52 8.63
N ALA A 56 -32.61 3.58 9.38
CA ALA A 56 -31.87 2.39 9.79
C ALA A 56 -32.71 1.50 10.71
N LEU A 57 -33.38 2.06 11.71
CA LEU A 57 -34.28 1.31 12.60
C LEU A 57 -35.53 0.80 11.87
N GLY A 58 -35.97 1.51 10.82
CA GLY A 58 -37.04 1.09 9.92
C GLY A 58 -36.68 -0.05 8.96
N GLY A 59 -35.48 -0.63 9.08
CA GLY A 59 -35.05 -1.80 8.30
C GLY A 59 -34.58 -1.48 6.88
N ARG A 60 -34.33 -0.21 6.55
CA ARG A 60 -33.68 0.13 5.27
C ARG A 60 -32.22 -0.30 5.30
N LYS A 61 -31.70 -0.78 4.16
CA LYS A 61 -30.28 -1.10 4.00
C LYS A 61 -29.42 0.12 4.35
N ILE A 62 -28.34 -0.12 5.09
CA ILE A 62 -27.37 0.90 5.48
C ILE A 62 -26.59 1.40 4.25
N ILE A 63 -26.28 0.48 3.34
CA ILE A 63 -25.61 0.77 2.08
C ILE A 63 -26.62 0.67 0.95
N ASN A 64 -26.84 1.77 0.23
CA ASN A 64 -27.73 1.80 -0.93
C ASN A 64 -27.16 2.70 -2.03
N GLU A 65 -26.80 2.09 -3.15
CA GLU A 65 -26.25 2.77 -4.33
C GLU A 65 -27.32 3.56 -5.13
N ALA A 66 -28.60 3.18 -5.00
CA ALA A 66 -29.69 3.72 -5.82
C ALA A 66 -30.44 4.89 -5.17
N SER A 67 -30.30 5.10 -3.86
CA SER A 67 -31.01 6.16 -3.13
C SER A 67 -30.26 7.49 -3.07
N GLN A 68 -29.25 7.69 -3.91
CA GLN A 68 -28.32 8.81 -3.79
C GLN A 68 -28.71 9.94 -4.74
N ASP A 69 -29.03 11.10 -4.16
CA ASP A 69 -29.23 12.33 -4.91
C ASP A 69 -27.86 12.92 -5.25
N ILE A 70 -27.29 12.45 -6.36
CA ILE A 70 -25.98 12.87 -6.81
C ILE A 70 -26.15 14.10 -7.71
N ASP A 71 -25.59 15.21 -7.26
CA ASP A 71 -25.61 16.53 -7.90
C ASP A 71 -24.97 16.56 -9.31
N VAL A 72 -24.28 15.50 -9.71
CA VAL A 72 -23.67 15.34 -11.04
C VAL A 72 -24.40 14.29 -11.88
N GLN A 73 -24.97 14.75 -12.99
CA GLN A 73 -25.49 13.88 -14.05
C GLN A 73 -24.31 13.12 -14.67
N ASN A 74 -24.33 11.79 -14.59
CA ASN A 74 -23.25 10.88 -15.02
C ASN A 74 -22.02 10.76 -14.09
N ALA A 75 -22.25 10.70 -12.77
CA ALA A 75 -21.21 10.29 -11.82
C ALA A 75 -20.63 8.90 -12.16
N SER A 76 -19.31 8.71 -12.02
CA SER A 76 -18.68 7.40 -12.22
C SER A 76 -19.27 6.35 -11.26
N GLY A 77 -19.34 5.09 -11.71
CA GLY A 77 -19.85 3.99 -10.88
C GLY A 77 -19.12 3.87 -9.54
N ASP A 78 -17.80 4.08 -9.56
CA ASP A 78 -16.97 4.09 -8.35
C ASP A 78 -17.36 5.21 -7.37
N TYR A 79 -17.69 6.40 -7.87
CA TYR A 79 -18.12 7.50 -7.02
C TYR A 79 -19.44 7.17 -6.29
N LYS A 80 -20.41 6.55 -6.99
CA LYS A 80 -21.67 6.11 -6.37
C LYS A 80 -21.43 5.07 -5.27
N LYS A 81 -20.51 4.13 -5.54
CA LYS A 81 -20.17 3.07 -4.59
C LYS A 81 -19.46 3.61 -3.35
N LEU A 82 -18.53 4.55 -3.52
CA LEU A 82 -17.83 5.22 -2.41
C LEU A 82 -18.77 6.12 -1.60
N PHE A 83 -19.68 6.83 -2.28
CA PHE A 83 -20.70 7.65 -1.64
C PHE A 83 -21.67 6.78 -0.82
N ALA A 84 -22.07 5.62 -1.35
CA ALA A 84 -22.90 4.64 -0.63
C ALA A 84 -22.21 4.21 0.67
N MET A 85 -20.90 3.94 0.58
CA MET A 85 -20.11 3.50 1.72
C MET A 85 -19.99 4.60 2.78
N TYR A 86 -19.69 5.83 2.36
CA TYR A 86 -19.63 6.96 3.27
C TYR A 86 -20.96 7.18 4.00
N GLN A 87 -22.08 7.19 3.27
CA GLN A 87 -23.40 7.35 3.86
C GLN A 87 -23.71 6.24 4.87
N GLY A 88 -23.37 4.99 4.54
CA GLY A 88 -23.60 3.87 5.45
C GLY A 88 -22.79 3.99 6.75
N LEU A 89 -21.51 4.36 6.63
CA LEU A 89 -20.67 4.62 7.81
C LEU A 89 -21.20 5.78 8.65
N GLU A 90 -21.70 6.83 8.02
CA GLU A 90 -22.34 7.94 8.73
C GLU A 90 -23.59 7.48 9.47
N THR A 91 -24.44 6.64 8.87
CA THR A 91 -25.62 6.09 9.57
C THR A 91 -25.23 5.26 10.79
N LEU A 92 -24.13 4.50 10.71
CA LEU A 92 -23.60 3.72 11.84
C LEU A 92 -23.10 4.64 12.96
N THR A 93 -22.41 5.74 12.60
CA THR A 93 -22.01 6.79 13.55
C THR A 93 -23.23 7.40 14.24
N GLN A 94 -24.31 7.69 13.50
CA GLN A 94 -25.52 8.26 14.08
C GLN A 94 -26.28 7.27 14.99
N LEU A 95 -26.27 5.98 14.67
CA LEU A 95 -26.78 4.93 15.56
C LEU A 95 -25.98 4.86 16.88
N ALA A 96 -24.66 4.96 16.80
CA ALA A 96 -23.79 4.99 17.98
C ALA A 96 -24.00 6.27 18.82
N ASN A 97 -24.16 7.42 18.16
CA ASN A 97 -24.48 8.69 18.82
C ASN A 97 -25.81 8.61 19.58
N ARG A 98 -26.85 8.03 18.95
CA ARG A 98 -28.15 7.80 19.60
C ARG A 98 -28.02 6.88 20.81
N ALA A 99 -27.25 5.80 20.70
CA ALA A 99 -27.01 4.88 21.81
C ALA A 99 -26.21 5.53 22.97
N SER A 100 -25.45 6.59 22.69
CA SER A 100 -24.64 7.31 23.69
C SER A 100 -25.43 8.35 24.50
N ILE A 101 -26.69 8.64 24.14
CA ILE A 101 -27.54 9.59 24.85
C ILE A 101 -27.96 9.00 26.21
N LYS A 102 -27.82 9.79 27.28
CA LYS A 102 -28.30 9.39 28.62
C LYS A 102 -29.82 9.29 28.64
N GLY A 103 -30.35 8.22 29.22
CA GLY A 103 -31.80 8.01 29.38
C GLY A 103 -32.47 7.19 28.26
N VAL A 104 -31.69 6.61 27.34
CA VAL A 104 -32.21 5.64 26.37
C VAL A 104 -32.66 4.36 27.10
N SER A 105 -33.85 3.87 26.77
CA SER A 105 -34.39 2.65 27.37
C SER A 105 -33.57 1.42 27.01
N THR A 106 -33.53 0.41 27.88
CA THR A 106 -32.81 -0.86 27.63
C THR A 106 -33.28 -1.55 26.36
N SER A 107 -34.58 -1.52 26.08
CA SER A 107 -35.19 -2.08 24.87
C SER A 107 -34.73 -1.34 23.60
N GLU A 108 -34.61 -0.02 23.66
CA GLU A 108 -34.13 0.78 22.53
C GLU A 108 -32.63 0.56 22.30
N LEU A 109 -31.84 0.46 23.36
CA LEU A 109 -30.41 0.14 23.28
C LEU A 109 -30.19 -1.23 22.60
N ALA A 110 -30.96 -2.25 23.01
CA ALA A 110 -30.90 -3.56 22.38
C ALA A 110 -31.22 -3.53 20.87
N LEU A 111 -32.19 -2.70 20.47
CA LEU A 111 -32.56 -2.52 19.06
C LEU A 111 -31.46 -1.80 18.28
N LEU A 112 -30.92 -0.71 18.84
CA LEU A 112 -29.80 0.04 18.26
C LEU A 112 -28.57 -0.85 18.07
N GLN A 113 -28.21 -1.63 19.10
CA GLN A 113 -27.09 -2.58 19.04
C GLN A 113 -27.33 -3.65 17.96
N LYS A 114 -28.52 -4.25 17.91
CA LYS A 114 -28.87 -5.23 16.88
C LYS A 114 -28.75 -4.64 15.47
N ARG A 115 -29.24 -3.42 15.25
CA ARG A 115 -29.16 -2.78 13.93
C ARG A 115 -27.72 -2.41 13.59
N PHE A 116 -26.94 -1.92 14.54
CA PHE A 116 -25.53 -1.61 14.37
C PHE A 116 -24.72 -2.84 13.97
N THR A 117 -24.89 -3.97 14.66
CA THR A 117 -24.23 -5.24 14.30
C THR A 117 -24.63 -5.72 12.91
N ALA A 118 -25.93 -5.68 12.57
CA ALA A 118 -26.39 -6.03 11.23
C ALA A 118 -25.79 -5.10 10.16
N GLY A 119 -25.69 -3.81 10.46
CA GLY A 119 -25.09 -2.80 9.60
C GLY A 119 -23.59 -3.01 9.35
N LEU A 120 -22.83 -3.40 10.37
CA LEU A 120 -21.44 -3.79 10.20
C LEU A 120 -21.28 -5.01 9.29
N GLY A 121 -22.19 -6.00 9.41
CA GLY A 121 -22.25 -7.12 8.47
C GLY A 121 -22.51 -6.67 7.04
N GLU A 122 -23.52 -5.82 6.83
CA GLU A 122 -23.83 -5.23 5.52
C GLU A 122 -22.63 -4.49 4.91
N VAL A 123 -21.87 -3.73 5.70
CA VAL A 123 -20.65 -3.03 5.25
C VAL A 123 -19.56 -4.02 4.85
N GLY A 124 -19.34 -5.08 5.64
CA GLY A 124 -18.39 -6.13 5.33
C GLY A 124 -18.72 -6.87 4.04
N ASP A 125 -19.98 -7.29 3.87
CA ASP A 125 -20.47 -7.98 2.67
C ASP A 125 -20.37 -7.09 1.43
N TYR A 126 -20.69 -5.81 1.59
CA TYR A 126 -20.56 -4.82 0.52
C TYR A 126 -19.11 -4.61 0.11
N LEU A 127 -18.18 -4.53 1.07
CA LEU A 127 -16.75 -4.37 0.79
C LEU A 127 -16.15 -5.60 0.09
N ALA A 128 -16.61 -6.80 0.46
CA ALA A 128 -16.15 -8.05 -0.15
C ALA A 128 -16.67 -8.26 -1.59
N SER A 129 -17.88 -7.76 -1.89
CA SER A 129 -18.52 -7.94 -3.20
C SER A 129 -18.32 -6.75 -4.16
N THR A 130 -18.03 -5.56 -3.63
CA THR A 130 -17.83 -4.36 -4.44
C THR A 130 -16.51 -4.41 -5.19
N THR A 131 -16.61 -4.35 -6.52
CA THR A 131 -15.47 -4.05 -7.39
C THR A 131 -15.48 -2.56 -7.72
N LEU A 132 -14.34 -1.89 -7.54
CA LEU A 132 -14.12 -0.55 -8.07
C LEU A 132 -13.10 -0.64 -9.20
N GLU A 133 -13.27 0.17 -10.23
CA GLU A 133 -12.41 0.17 -11.41
C GLU A 133 -11.08 0.91 -11.14
N GLY A 134 -11.14 2.01 -10.39
CA GLY A 134 -9.98 2.88 -10.12
C GLY A 134 -9.29 2.68 -8.78
N VAL A 135 -9.90 1.95 -7.83
CA VAL A 135 -9.40 1.84 -6.44
C VAL A 135 -9.50 0.40 -5.96
N ARG A 136 -8.48 -0.11 -5.28
CA ARG A 136 -8.58 -1.43 -4.61
C ARG A 136 -8.83 -1.21 -3.13
N LEU A 137 -9.96 -1.69 -2.64
CA LEU A 137 -10.22 -1.76 -1.20
C LEU A 137 -9.84 -3.14 -0.69
N VAL A 138 -9.19 -3.16 0.47
CA VAL A 138 -8.83 -4.38 1.18
C VAL A 138 -9.44 -4.26 2.57
N GLN A 139 -10.20 -5.27 2.98
CA GLN A 139 -10.69 -5.38 4.34
C GLN A 139 -9.53 -5.82 5.25
N GLY A 140 -8.77 -4.87 5.78
CA GLY A 140 -7.62 -5.12 6.66
C GLY A 140 -6.41 -4.25 6.34
N VAL A 141 -5.25 -4.59 6.91
CA VAL A 141 -3.98 -3.93 6.57
C VAL A 141 -3.61 -4.26 5.13
N SER A 142 -3.76 -3.28 4.24
CA SER A 142 -3.20 -3.33 2.88
C SER A 142 -1.68 -3.21 2.97
N SER A 143 -1.04 -4.32 3.35
CA SER A 143 0.40 -4.45 3.28
C SER A 143 0.76 -4.68 1.81
N SER A 144 1.07 -3.60 1.08
CA SER A 144 1.74 -3.71 -0.22
C SER A 144 3.23 -4.01 0.01
N VAL A 145 3.53 -5.20 0.52
CA VAL A 145 4.90 -5.70 0.44
C VAL A 145 5.13 -6.13 -1.01
N SER A 146 5.63 -5.19 -1.80
CA SER A 146 6.24 -5.49 -3.10
C SER A 146 7.57 -6.21 -2.83
N LYS A 147 7.49 -7.50 -2.54
CA LYS A 147 8.66 -8.38 -2.49
C LYS A 147 8.98 -8.77 -3.92
N SER A 148 10.10 -8.24 -4.43
CA SER A 148 10.76 -8.86 -5.59
C SER A 148 10.92 -10.35 -5.29
N THR A 149 10.42 -11.21 -6.18
CA THR A 149 10.53 -12.67 -6.08
C THR A 149 11.98 -13.14 -6.15
N SER A 150 12.91 -12.24 -6.52
CA SER A 150 14.34 -12.43 -6.38
C SER A 150 14.77 -12.01 -4.97
N GLY A 151 14.54 -12.88 -3.99
CA GLY A 151 15.21 -12.78 -2.71
C GLY A 151 16.72 -12.89 -2.94
N VAL A 152 17.47 -11.83 -2.67
CA VAL A 152 18.92 -11.92 -2.55
C VAL A 152 19.17 -12.81 -1.33
N LYS A 153 19.56 -14.05 -1.59
CA LYS A 153 20.00 -14.99 -0.55
C LYS A 153 21.22 -14.35 0.12
N ARG A 154 21.05 -13.76 1.29
CA ARG A 154 22.18 -13.36 2.12
C ARG A 154 22.69 -14.64 2.75
N ASP A 155 23.69 -15.26 2.12
CA ASP A 155 24.55 -16.18 2.84
C ASP A 155 25.24 -15.36 3.92
N GLN A 156 24.96 -15.69 5.18
CA GLN A 156 25.88 -15.36 6.25
C GLN A 156 27.07 -16.31 6.04
N PRO A 157 28.29 -15.80 5.79
CA PRO A 157 29.46 -16.65 5.79
C PRO A 157 29.68 -17.14 7.22
N ASP A 158 29.29 -18.37 7.51
CA ASP A 158 29.66 -19.06 8.74
C ASP A 158 31.14 -19.45 8.63
N TYR A 159 32.01 -18.61 9.19
CA TYR A 159 33.43 -18.91 9.34
C TYR A 159 33.64 -19.85 10.53
N VAL A 160 33.43 -21.15 10.33
CA VAL A 160 33.78 -22.18 11.33
C VAL A 160 35.17 -22.71 11.02
N THR A 161 36.20 -21.98 11.45
CA THR A 161 37.57 -22.52 11.46
C THR A 161 38.26 -22.13 12.77
N GLY A 162 38.83 -23.11 13.47
CA GLY A 162 39.86 -22.85 14.47
C GLY A 162 41.10 -22.19 13.82
N PRO A 163 42.04 -21.65 14.60
CA PRO A 163 43.23 -21.00 14.06
C PRO A 163 44.03 -21.99 13.18
N ILE A 164 43.96 -21.81 11.86
CA ILE A 164 44.63 -22.69 10.89
C ILE A 164 46.15 -22.45 10.92
N HIS A 165 46.60 -21.20 11.13
CA HIS A 165 48.01 -20.82 11.29
C HIS A 165 48.18 -19.51 12.08
N GLU A 166 49.24 -19.43 12.90
CA GLU A 166 49.72 -18.21 13.55
C GLU A 166 51.10 -17.84 12.98
N GLY A 167 51.23 -16.67 12.35
CA GLY A 167 52.48 -16.22 11.73
C GLY A 167 52.30 -14.99 10.83
N ALA A 168 53.40 -14.41 10.34
CA ALA A 168 53.37 -13.33 9.37
C ALA A 168 52.88 -13.82 7.99
N LEU A 169 52.24 -12.95 7.20
CA LEU A 169 51.72 -13.29 5.86
C LEU A 169 52.80 -13.78 4.87
N THR A 170 54.06 -13.47 5.16
CA THR A 170 55.25 -13.87 4.38
C THR A 170 55.87 -15.18 4.87
N SER A 171 55.39 -15.75 5.97
CA SER A 171 55.84 -17.05 6.45
C SER A 171 55.22 -18.15 5.61
N GLU A 172 56.00 -19.19 5.37
CA GLU A 172 55.48 -20.41 4.77
C GLU A 172 54.45 -21.06 5.69
N VAL A 173 53.38 -21.55 5.07
CA VAL A 173 52.22 -22.09 5.76
C VAL A 173 52.32 -23.61 5.73
N ALA A 174 52.49 -24.25 6.90
CA ALA A 174 52.70 -25.69 6.96
C ALA A 174 51.53 -26.51 6.36
N ALA A 175 50.28 -26.04 6.44
CA ALA A 175 49.14 -26.74 5.85
C ALA A 175 49.06 -26.63 4.32
N PHE A 176 49.84 -25.74 3.69
CA PHE A 176 49.95 -25.64 2.24
C PHE A 176 51.12 -26.45 1.67
N GLN A 177 51.89 -27.13 2.52
CA GLN A 177 52.98 -28.00 2.07
C GLN A 177 52.44 -29.37 1.63
N GLY A 178 53.00 -29.93 0.55
CA GLY A 178 52.58 -31.22 -0.02
C GLY A 178 51.57 -31.11 -1.18
N ASN A 179 50.84 -32.18 -1.47
CA ASN A 179 49.88 -32.19 -2.58
C ASN A 179 48.52 -31.65 -2.12
N VAL A 180 48.31 -30.35 -2.20
CA VAL A 180 47.09 -29.67 -1.72
C VAL A 180 46.33 -29.10 -2.90
N ALA A 181 45.14 -29.65 -3.14
CA ALA A 181 44.19 -29.15 -4.13
C ALA A 181 42.80 -29.04 -3.50
N PHE A 182 42.06 -27.99 -3.84
CA PHE A 182 40.70 -27.76 -3.35
C PHE A 182 39.86 -27.00 -4.37
N SER A 183 38.55 -27.26 -4.35
CA SER A 183 37.58 -26.58 -5.23
C SER A 183 36.84 -25.50 -4.45
N ILE A 184 36.81 -24.28 -4.99
CA ILE A 184 35.98 -23.17 -4.51
C ILE A 184 34.73 -23.09 -5.39
N SER A 185 33.56 -23.41 -4.84
CA SER A 185 32.30 -23.25 -5.54
C SER A 185 31.59 -21.95 -5.15
N ALA A 186 31.39 -21.03 -6.10
CA ALA A 186 30.67 -19.78 -5.91
C ALA A 186 29.39 -19.76 -6.75
N LYS A 187 28.23 -19.60 -6.11
CA LYS A 187 26.95 -19.47 -6.82
C LYS A 187 26.70 -18.02 -7.22
N ARG A 188 26.64 -17.75 -8.51
CA ARG A 188 26.32 -16.43 -9.08
C ARG A 188 24.83 -16.12 -8.93
N GLY A 189 24.49 -14.83 -8.92
CA GLY A 189 23.10 -14.35 -8.78
C GLY A 189 22.16 -14.79 -9.91
N ASN A 190 22.69 -15.23 -11.06
CA ASN A 190 21.96 -15.83 -12.17
C ASN A 190 21.62 -17.33 -11.95
N GLY A 191 22.03 -17.92 -10.82
CA GLY A 191 21.79 -19.31 -10.47
C GLY A 191 22.87 -20.30 -10.91
N GLU A 192 23.89 -19.83 -11.63
CA GLU A 192 25.01 -20.62 -12.12
C GLU A 192 26.06 -20.83 -11.01
N THR A 193 26.67 -22.02 -10.95
CA THR A 193 27.75 -22.31 -10.00
C THR A 193 29.08 -22.23 -10.75
N LEU A 194 29.94 -21.28 -10.36
CA LEU A 194 31.34 -21.27 -10.74
C LEU A 194 32.10 -22.23 -9.83
N ALA A 195 32.77 -23.22 -10.40
CA ALA A 195 33.77 -24.00 -9.69
C ALA A 195 35.15 -23.47 -10.13
N VAL A 196 35.96 -23.06 -9.15
CA VAL A 196 37.37 -22.74 -9.33
C VAL A 196 38.15 -23.86 -8.67
N ASP A 197 38.78 -24.70 -9.47
CA ASP A 197 39.65 -25.77 -8.99
C ASP A 197 41.05 -25.19 -8.78
N VAL A 198 41.54 -25.21 -7.55
CA VAL A 198 42.84 -24.66 -7.18
C VAL A 198 43.78 -25.81 -6.84
N ASP A 199 44.85 -25.99 -7.60
CA ASP A 199 45.98 -26.86 -7.25
C ASP A 199 47.20 -26.02 -6.86
N LEU A 200 47.71 -26.21 -5.65
CA LEU A 200 48.89 -25.49 -5.16
C LEU A 200 50.21 -26.04 -5.72
N ASN A 201 50.20 -27.15 -6.46
CA ASN A 201 51.35 -27.61 -7.22
C ASN A 201 51.69 -26.69 -8.39
N ASP A 202 50.71 -25.99 -8.94
CA ASP A 202 50.90 -25.07 -10.06
C ASP A 202 51.75 -23.85 -9.69
N MET A 203 51.92 -23.59 -8.38
CA MET A 203 52.81 -22.54 -7.87
C MET A 203 54.31 -22.87 -8.00
N GLY A 204 54.67 -24.12 -8.34
CA GLY A 204 56.03 -24.57 -8.59
C GLY A 204 56.99 -24.31 -7.41
N ALA A 205 58.12 -23.63 -7.69
CA ALA A 205 59.15 -23.32 -6.70
C ALA A 205 58.83 -22.07 -5.84
N THR A 206 57.68 -21.44 -6.04
CA THR A 206 57.26 -20.26 -5.28
C THR A 206 56.94 -20.65 -3.83
N PRO A 207 57.48 -19.94 -2.82
CA PRO A 207 57.13 -20.20 -1.42
C PRO A 207 55.63 -20.10 -1.18
N ARG A 208 55.04 -21.14 -0.57
CA ARG A 208 53.61 -21.26 -0.31
C ARG A 208 53.20 -20.47 0.94
N THR A 209 53.26 -19.15 0.81
CA THR A 209 52.80 -18.18 1.81
C THR A 209 51.34 -17.80 1.53
N LEU A 210 50.65 -17.21 2.52
CA LEU A 210 49.26 -16.78 2.35
C LEU A 210 49.11 -15.78 1.19
N ASP A 211 50.04 -14.83 1.05
CA ASP A 211 50.02 -13.81 -0.01
C ASP A 211 50.20 -14.42 -1.42
N ASN A 212 51.12 -15.38 -1.56
CA ASN A 212 51.36 -16.02 -2.85
C ASN A 212 50.21 -16.95 -3.27
N VAL A 213 49.59 -17.66 -2.32
CA VAL A 213 48.43 -18.51 -2.59
C VAL A 213 47.22 -17.65 -2.98
N ILE A 214 46.98 -16.52 -2.31
CA ILE A 214 45.90 -15.60 -2.68
C ILE A 214 46.11 -15.04 -4.10
N LYS A 215 47.35 -14.70 -4.47
CA LYS A 215 47.67 -14.24 -5.83
C LYS A 215 47.40 -15.32 -6.88
N HIS A 216 47.76 -16.57 -6.60
CA HIS A 216 47.49 -17.71 -7.48
C HIS A 216 45.98 -17.94 -7.68
N ILE A 217 45.19 -17.92 -6.61
CA ILE A 217 43.72 -18.08 -6.70
C ILE A 217 43.07 -16.97 -7.54
N ASN A 218 43.62 -15.76 -7.53
CA ASN A 218 43.08 -14.64 -8.29
C ASN A 218 43.47 -14.65 -9.79
N THR A 219 44.30 -15.60 -10.23
CA THR A 219 44.66 -15.76 -11.65
C THR A 219 43.88 -16.87 -12.37
N GLU A 220 43.16 -17.71 -11.62
CA GLU A 220 42.22 -18.72 -12.13
C GLU A 220 40.83 -18.12 -12.44
#